data_AF-A0A7X9HIG1-F1
#
_entry.id   AF-A0A7X9HIG1-F1
#
_cell.length_a   1.000
_cell.length_b   1.000
_cell.length_c   1.000
_cell.angle_alpha   90.00
_cell.angle_beta   90.00
_cell.angle_gamma   90.00
#
_symmetry.space_group_name_H-M   'P 1'
#
loop_
_entity.id
_entity.type
_entity.pdbx_description
1 polymer ?
#
loop_
_entity_poly.entity_id
_entity_poly.type
_entity_poly.pdbx_seq_one_letter_code
_entity_poly.pdbx_strand_id
1 'polypeptide(L)'
;PRILFFLWSKMPHVYDVSNSLYELHAIKQTTFDNRPPFSGKEIVSSTVGTDRGRTEILLRLSMTPEGASVWRRLTAENINRCLAIVVDGRVISYPRVQDEITEGNTEISGDFTLSEARALAAILNSGGESLPVKMKITSQEVTKIK
;
A
#
# COMPACT_ATOMS: atom_id res chain seq x y z
N PRO A 1 -20.18 -14.26 3.49
CA PRO A 1 -18.79 -14.72 3.79
C PRO A 1 -17.75 -13.68 3.32
N ARG A 2 -16.98 -13.11 4.25
CA ARG A 2 -15.85 -12.21 3.93
C ARG A 2 -14.61 -13.07 3.71
N ILE A 3 -14.12 -13.17 2.49
CA ILE A 3 -12.93 -13.98 2.20
C ILE A 3 -11.69 -13.19 2.65
N LEU A 4 -10.83 -13.86 3.41
CA LEU A 4 -9.52 -13.37 3.83
C LEU A 4 -8.44 -14.04 2.96
N PHE A 5 -7.40 -13.30 2.64
CA PHE A 5 -6.20 -13.80 1.98
C PHE A 5 -5.00 -13.44 2.82
N PHE A 6 -4.02 -14.32 2.85
CA PHE A 6 -2.79 -14.10 3.58
C PHE A 6 -1.66 -13.82 2.61
N LEU A 7 -0.96 -12.71 2.80
CA LEU A 7 0.21 -12.35 2.00
C LEU A 7 1.37 -12.04 2.94
N TRP A 8 2.56 -12.51 2.58
CA TRP A 8 3.79 -12.17 3.28
C TRP A 8 4.25 -10.75 2.94
N SER A 9 4.91 -10.11 3.89
CA SER A 9 5.68 -8.89 3.62
C SER A 9 6.79 -9.19 2.62
N LYS A 10 7.12 -8.21 1.78
CA LYS A 10 8.25 -8.28 0.87
C LYS A 10 9.57 -8.13 1.62
N MET A 11 9.55 -7.38 2.71
CA MET A 11 10.71 -7.01 3.50
C MET A 11 10.65 -7.69 4.88
N PRO A 12 11.80 -8.01 5.47
CA PRO A 12 11.86 -8.41 6.86
C PRO A 12 11.42 -7.25 7.76
N HIS A 13 10.97 -7.58 8.96
CA HIS A 13 10.52 -6.62 9.94
C HIS A 13 11.68 -5.68 10.35
N VAL A 14 11.43 -4.38 10.34
CA VAL A 14 12.45 -3.32 10.49
C VAL A 14 13.30 -3.46 11.76
N TYR A 15 12.68 -3.95 12.83
CA TYR A 15 13.35 -4.12 14.12
C TYR A 15 14.03 -5.49 14.29
N ASP A 16 13.99 -6.34 13.27
CA ASP A 16 14.71 -7.61 13.26
C ASP A 16 16.09 -7.48 12.62
N VAL A 17 17.11 -7.42 13.47
CA VAL A 17 18.52 -7.31 13.06
C VAL A 17 18.99 -8.55 12.28
N SER A 18 18.33 -9.70 12.44
CA SER A 18 18.67 -10.94 11.75
C SER A 18 18.14 -11.04 10.32
N ASN A 19 17.25 -10.13 9.91
CA ASN A 19 16.56 -10.15 8.62
C ASN A 19 15.84 -11.48 8.31
N SER A 20 15.38 -12.20 9.34
CA SER A 20 14.72 -13.51 9.20
C SER A 20 13.22 -13.47 9.50
N LEU A 21 12.75 -12.42 10.18
CA LEU A 21 11.36 -12.23 10.54
C LEU A 21 10.60 -11.52 9.42
N TYR A 22 9.66 -12.22 8.80
CA TYR A 22 8.72 -11.65 7.83
C TYR A 22 7.32 -11.58 8.44
N GLU A 23 6.54 -10.57 8.06
CA GLU A 23 5.18 -10.38 8.56
C GLU A 23 4.18 -11.12 7.66
N LEU A 24 3.21 -11.78 8.28
CA LEU A 24 2.07 -12.34 7.56
C LEU A 24 0.87 -11.39 7.72
N HIS A 25 0.37 -10.84 6.61
CA HIS A 25 -0.75 -9.92 6.61
C HIS A 25 -2.04 -10.64 6.23
N ALA A 26 -3.06 -10.50 7.08
CA ALA A 26 -4.42 -10.91 6.76
C ALA A 26 -5.16 -9.80 6.01
N ILE A 27 -5.67 -10.12 4.83
CA ILE A 27 -6.26 -9.15 3.91
C ILE A 27 -7.67 -9.59 3.47
N LYS A 28 -8.67 -8.87 3.97
CA LYS A 28 -10.10 -8.88 3.64
C LYS A 28 -10.37 -8.46 2.20
N GLN A 29 -11.17 -9.27 1.53
CA GLN A 29 -11.73 -9.00 0.21
C GLN A 29 -12.78 -7.89 0.25
N THR A 30 -12.59 -6.89 -0.61
CA THR A 30 -13.48 -5.74 -0.78
C THR A 30 -14.40 -5.87 -1.99
N THR A 31 -14.06 -6.71 -2.97
CA THR A 31 -14.79 -6.89 -4.25
C THR A 31 -15.17 -8.36 -4.49
N PHE A 32 -16.32 -8.61 -5.10
CA PHE A 32 -16.82 -9.97 -5.35
C PHE A 32 -15.99 -10.73 -6.40
N ASP A 33 -15.42 -10.02 -7.37
CA ASP A 33 -14.63 -10.56 -8.49
C ASP A 33 -13.14 -10.76 -8.15
N ASN A 34 -12.74 -10.51 -6.90
CA ASN A 34 -11.37 -10.60 -6.41
C ASN A 34 -10.38 -9.66 -7.10
N ARG A 35 -10.87 -8.63 -7.80
CA ARG A 35 -10.01 -7.59 -8.37
C ARG A 35 -9.73 -6.50 -7.33
N PRO A 36 -8.51 -5.96 -7.28
CA PRO A 36 -8.22 -4.82 -6.42
C PRO A 36 -9.13 -3.66 -6.84
N PRO A 37 -9.75 -2.94 -5.88
CA PRO A 37 -10.59 -1.80 -6.21
C PRO A 37 -9.81 -0.63 -6.80
N PHE A 38 -8.48 -0.63 -6.66
CA PHE A 38 -7.55 0.41 -7.12
C PHE A 38 -6.23 -0.24 -7.55
N SER A 39 -5.63 0.20 -8.65
CA SER A 39 -4.41 -0.39 -9.22
C SER A 39 -3.42 0.68 -9.68
N GLY A 40 -2.29 0.25 -10.26
CA GLY A 40 -1.29 1.18 -10.81
C GLY A 40 -1.77 1.94 -12.04
N LYS A 41 -2.83 1.50 -12.72
CA LYS A 41 -3.38 2.17 -13.92
C LYS A 41 -4.02 3.52 -13.60
N GLU A 42 -4.47 3.67 -12.36
CA GLU A 42 -5.11 4.88 -11.86
C GLU A 42 -4.09 5.91 -11.35
N ILE A 43 -2.79 5.60 -11.40
CA ILE A 43 -1.70 6.47 -10.98
C ILE A 43 -1.09 7.15 -12.21
N VAL A 44 -1.06 8.48 -12.20
CA VAL A 44 -0.44 9.32 -13.23
C VAL A 44 1.06 9.44 -12.98
N SER A 45 1.45 9.65 -11.72
CA SER A 45 2.85 9.76 -11.36
C SER A 45 3.11 9.38 -9.91
N SER A 46 4.34 8.95 -9.65
CA SER A 46 4.85 8.57 -8.35
C SER A 46 6.25 9.16 -8.17
N THR A 47 6.46 9.87 -7.07
CA THR A 47 7.74 10.50 -6.72
C THR A 47 8.12 10.21 -5.29
N VAL A 48 9.43 10.09 -5.04
CA VAL A 48 9.97 9.87 -3.70
C VAL A 48 10.38 11.21 -3.10
N GLY A 49 9.89 11.48 -1.90
CA GLY A 49 10.27 12.63 -1.08
C GLY A 49 10.87 12.19 0.24
N THR A 50 11.60 13.11 0.85
CA THR A 50 12.00 13.05 2.26
C THR A 50 11.49 14.34 2.88
N ASP A 51 10.72 14.25 3.96
CA ASP A 51 10.28 15.45 4.67
C ASP A 51 11.46 16.00 5.49
N ARG A 52 11.68 17.33 5.46
CA ARG A 52 12.85 17.98 6.09
C ARG A 52 12.80 17.94 7.64
N GLY A 53 11.71 17.45 8.23
CA GLY A 53 11.57 17.20 9.66
C GLY A 53 11.37 15.74 10.06
N ARG A 54 11.24 14.80 9.10
CA ARG A 54 11.02 13.38 9.38
C ARG A 54 12.11 12.55 8.71
N THR A 55 12.64 11.56 9.44
CA THR A 55 13.53 10.54 8.87
C THR A 55 12.78 9.56 7.96
N GLU A 56 11.46 9.69 7.87
CA GLU A 56 10.60 8.86 7.06
C GLU A 56 10.70 9.22 5.58
N ILE A 57 10.72 8.18 4.75
CA ILE A 57 10.69 8.31 3.31
C ILE A 57 9.22 8.35 2.90
N LEU A 58 8.88 9.28 2.02
CA LEU A 58 7.53 9.50 1.55
C LEU A 58 7.43 9.13 0.07
N LEU A 59 6.38 8.40 -0.28
CA LEU A 59 5.99 8.15 -1.65
C LEU A 59 4.78 9.02 -1.98
N ARG A 60 4.97 10.02 -2.84
CA ARG A 60 3.89 10.89 -3.31
C ARG A 60 3.30 10.29 -4.57
N LEU A 61 1.98 10.13 -4.59
CA LEU A 61 1.22 9.66 -5.74
C LEU A 61 0.28 10.75 -6.23
N SER A 62 0.21 10.92 -7.54
CA SER A 62 -0.82 11.69 -8.22
C SER A 62 -1.65 10.75 -9.08
N MET A 63 -2.97 10.86 -8.99
CA MET A 63 -3.92 9.93 -9.60
C MET A 63 -4.65 10.57 -10.79
N THR A 64 -5.26 9.73 -11.62
CA THR A 64 -6.23 10.18 -12.62
C THR A 64 -7.52 10.65 -11.91
N PRO A 65 -8.40 11.43 -12.57
CA PRO A 65 -9.68 11.82 -11.99
C PRO A 65 -10.54 10.62 -11.53
N GLU A 66 -10.54 9.54 -12.31
CA GLU A 66 -11.24 8.30 -11.98
C GLU A 66 -10.61 7.63 -10.76
N GLY A 67 -9.27 7.55 -10.75
CA GLY A 67 -8.48 7.05 -9.63
C GLY A 67 -8.76 7.80 -8.33
N ALA A 68 -8.76 9.14 -8.40
CA ALA A 68 -9.04 10.00 -7.26
C ALA A 68 -10.44 9.75 -6.68
N SER A 69 -11.45 9.54 -7.53
CA SER A 69 -12.82 9.22 -7.10
C SER A 69 -12.90 7.88 -6.37
N VAL A 70 -12.21 6.86 -6.90
CA VAL A 70 -12.12 5.54 -6.27
C VAL A 70 -11.35 5.63 -4.94
N TRP A 71 -10.20 6.30 -4.93
CA TRP A 71 -9.36 6.46 -3.75
C TRP A 71 -10.06 7.21 -2.63
N ARG A 72 -10.82 8.26 -2.97
CA ARG A 72 -11.69 8.97 -2.04
C ARG A 72 -12.66 8.02 -1.34
N ARG A 73 -13.40 7.22 -2.10
CA ARG A 73 -14.31 6.22 -1.52
C ARG A 73 -13.57 5.22 -0.63
N LEU A 74 -12.43 4.71 -1.09
CA LEU A 74 -11.64 3.73 -0.34
C LEU A 74 -11.11 4.29 0.98
N THR A 75 -10.64 5.54 0.99
CA THR A 75 -10.14 6.20 2.21
C THR A 75 -11.28 6.52 3.16
N ALA A 76 -12.41 7.06 2.66
CA ALA A 76 -13.61 7.34 3.47
C ALA A 76 -14.15 6.08 4.19
N GLU A 77 -14.20 4.94 3.50
CA GLU A 77 -14.68 3.67 4.08
C GLU A 77 -13.71 3.03 5.09
N ASN A 78 -12.47 3.50 5.15
CA ASN A 78 -11.38 2.87 5.88
C ASN A 78 -10.59 3.81 6.78
N ILE A 79 -11.21 4.91 7.21
CA ILE A 79 -10.67 5.79 8.26
C ILE A 79 -10.27 4.96 9.49
N ASN A 80 -9.09 5.25 10.03
CA ASN A 80 -8.43 4.52 11.12
C ASN A 80 -8.07 3.06 10.81
N ARG A 81 -8.12 2.61 9.54
CA ARG A 81 -7.70 1.28 9.10
C ARG A 81 -6.50 1.37 8.14
N CYS A 82 -5.82 0.25 7.94
CA CYS A 82 -4.67 0.18 7.03
C CYS A 82 -5.09 -0.19 5.60
N LEU A 83 -4.49 0.48 4.61
CA LEU A 83 -4.60 0.10 3.20
C LEU A 83 -3.34 -0.67 2.81
N ALA A 84 -3.42 -1.97 2.54
CA ALA A 84 -2.23 -2.71 2.13
C ALA A 84 -1.89 -2.41 0.67
N ILE A 85 -0.61 -2.15 0.43
CA ILE A 85 0.00 -1.99 -0.89
C ILE A 85 0.71 -3.29 -1.23
N VAL A 86 0.31 -3.90 -2.34
CA VAL A 86 0.82 -5.21 -2.74
C VAL A 86 1.42 -5.11 -4.13
N VAL A 87 2.61 -5.68 -4.26
CA VAL A 87 3.35 -5.80 -5.52
C VAL A 87 3.85 -7.24 -5.61
N ASP A 88 3.60 -7.92 -6.73
CA ASP A 88 3.96 -9.32 -6.99
C ASP A 88 3.42 -10.29 -5.93
N GLY A 89 2.22 -10.01 -5.42
CA GLY A 89 1.61 -10.83 -4.35
C GLY A 89 2.31 -10.70 -2.99
N ARG A 90 3.19 -9.73 -2.77
CA ARG A 90 3.80 -9.43 -1.47
C ARG A 90 3.41 -8.03 -0.98
N VAL A 91 3.17 -7.90 0.32
CA VAL A 91 2.86 -6.61 0.94
C VAL A 91 4.14 -5.80 1.06
N ILE A 92 4.14 -4.57 0.55
CA ILE A 92 5.30 -3.68 0.61
C ILE A 92 5.11 -2.52 1.58
N SER A 93 3.87 -2.13 1.87
CA SER A 93 3.52 -1.09 2.84
C SER A 93 2.03 -1.21 3.20
N TYR A 94 1.63 -0.68 4.35
CA TYR A 94 0.27 -0.76 4.86
C TYR A 94 -0.12 0.50 5.67
N PRO A 95 -0.04 1.70 5.07
CA PRO A 95 -0.30 2.95 5.77
C PRO A 95 -1.70 2.97 6.40
N ARG A 96 -1.80 3.59 7.58
CA ARG A 96 -3.08 3.86 8.23
C ARG A 96 -3.73 5.08 7.59
N VAL A 97 -4.98 4.95 7.16
CA VAL A 97 -5.80 6.08 6.73
C VAL A 97 -6.17 6.92 7.94
N GLN A 98 -5.80 8.19 7.90
CA GLN A 98 -6.17 9.16 8.94
C GLN A 98 -7.48 9.86 8.60
N ASP A 99 -7.63 10.28 7.35
CA ASP A 99 -8.80 11.00 6.84
C ASP A 99 -9.12 10.60 5.38
N GLU A 100 -10.29 11.02 4.91
CA GLU A 100 -10.68 10.91 3.51
C GLU A 100 -9.77 11.78 2.62
N ILE A 101 -9.26 11.19 1.54
CA ILE A 101 -8.38 11.89 0.59
C ILE A 101 -9.19 12.24 -0.66
N THR A 102 -9.48 13.52 -0.84
CA THR A 102 -10.37 14.00 -1.91
C THR A 102 -9.62 14.60 -3.10
N GLU A 103 -8.36 15.02 -2.94
CA GLU A 103 -7.63 15.84 -3.92
C GLU A 103 -6.88 15.04 -5.00
N GLY A 104 -6.98 13.69 -4.99
CA GLY A 104 -6.29 12.84 -5.96
C GLY A 104 -4.76 12.80 -5.83
N ASN A 105 -4.20 13.52 -4.87
CA ASN A 105 -2.81 13.42 -4.45
C ASN A 105 -2.76 12.78 -3.06
N THR A 106 -1.79 11.90 -2.83
CA THR A 106 -1.59 11.27 -1.53
C THR A 106 -0.10 11.07 -1.25
N GLU A 107 0.25 11.15 0.02
CA GLU A 107 1.56 10.76 0.51
C GLU A 107 1.42 9.46 1.28
N ILE A 108 2.26 8.49 0.93
CA ILE A 108 2.34 7.21 1.59
C ILE A 108 3.67 7.17 2.32
N SER A 109 3.61 7.15 3.64
CA SER A 109 4.76 6.80 4.48
C SER A 109 4.81 5.29 4.69
N GLY A 110 5.99 4.80 5.01
CA GLY A 110 6.18 3.40 5.37
C GLY A 110 7.64 3.08 5.61
N ASP A 111 7.87 1.85 6.03
CA ASP A 111 9.19 1.36 6.42
C ASP A 111 10.01 0.87 5.23
N PHE A 112 10.08 1.68 4.16
CA PHE A 112 10.90 1.38 3.00
C PHE A 112 12.18 2.20 3.02
N THR A 113 13.27 1.62 2.50
CA THR A 113 14.52 2.34 2.24
C THR A 113 14.38 3.25 1.02
N LEU A 114 15.31 4.20 0.86
CA LEU A 114 15.27 5.16 -0.26
C LEU A 114 15.36 4.46 -1.61
N SER A 115 16.16 3.40 -1.68
CA SER A 115 16.30 2.57 -2.88
C SER A 115 14.98 1.88 -3.24
N GLU A 116 14.30 1.34 -2.25
CA GLU A 116 13.03 0.64 -2.43
C GLU A 116 11.89 1.59 -2.80
N ALA A 117 11.84 2.76 -2.18
CA ALA A 117 10.88 3.81 -2.54
C ALA A 117 11.02 4.19 -4.03
N ARG A 118 12.27 4.32 -4.51
CA ARG A 118 12.56 4.63 -5.92
C ARG A 118 12.17 3.49 -6.83
N ALA A 119 12.47 2.25 -6.46
CA ALA A 119 12.07 1.08 -7.23
C ALA A 119 10.53 0.97 -7.32
N LEU A 120 9.83 1.23 -6.21
CA LEU A 120 8.37 1.28 -6.17
C LEU A 120 7.82 2.40 -7.06
N ALA A 121 8.35 3.62 -6.94
CA ALA A 121 7.94 4.73 -7.79
C ALA A 121 8.10 4.42 -9.28
N ALA A 122 9.22 3.79 -9.66
CA ALA A 122 9.46 3.35 -11.03
C ALA A 122 8.44 2.32 -11.52
N ILE A 123 8.11 1.32 -10.69
CA ILE A 123 7.09 0.31 -10.99
C ILE A 123 5.72 0.97 -11.20
N LEU A 124 5.32 1.88 -10.32
CA LEU A 124 4.03 2.58 -10.42
C LEU A 124 3.98 3.48 -11.66
N ASN A 125 5.06 4.19 -11.97
CA ASN A 125 5.17 5.03 -13.17
C ASN A 125 5.15 4.24 -14.49
N SER A 126 5.61 2.99 -14.48
CA SER A 126 5.55 2.10 -15.67
C SER A 126 4.14 1.57 -15.98
N GLY A 127 3.09 2.10 -15.35
CA GLY A 127 1.69 1.81 -15.66
C GLY A 127 1.11 0.59 -14.95
N GLY A 128 1.86 -0.05 -14.05
CA GLY A 128 1.36 -1.11 -13.16
C GLY A 128 0.70 -2.33 -13.84
N GLU A 129 0.73 -2.43 -15.18
CA GLU A 129 -0.07 -3.41 -15.93
C GLU A 129 0.41 -4.86 -15.77
N SER A 130 1.64 -5.08 -15.33
CA SER A 130 2.21 -6.42 -15.16
C SER A 130 2.33 -6.84 -13.69
N LEU A 131 1.38 -6.43 -12.85
CA LEU A 131 1.37 -6.84 -11.47
C LEU A 131 -0.08 -7.11 -11.06
N PRO A 132 -0.42 -8.28 -10.49
CA PRO A 132 -1.56 -8.36 -9.59
C PRO A 132 -1.20 -7.47 -8.38
N VAL A 133 -1.33 -6.15 -8.56
CA VAL A 133 -1.27 -5.15 -7.50
C VAL A 133 -2.51 -5.39 -6.68
N LYS A 134 -2.46 -6.37 -5.77
CA LYS A 134 -3.57 -6.64 -4.84
C LYS A 134 -3.56 -5.56 -3.76
N MET A 135 -3.64 -4.28 -4.14
CA MET A 135 -3.89 -3.20 -3.18
C MET A 135 -5.26 -3.52 -2.55
N LYS A 136 -5.23 -3.97 -1.31
CA LYS A 136 -6.39 -4.62 -0.70
C LYS A 136 -6.41 -4.25 0.77
N ILE A 137 -7.52 -3.63 1.15
CA ILE A 137 -7.62 -2.82 2.35
C ILE A 137 -8.10 -3.67 3.51
N THR A 138 -7.35 -3.74 4.63
CA THR A 138 -7.78 -4.54 5.79
C THR A 138 -7.14 -4.12 7.11
N SER A 139 -8.00 -4.08 8.13
CA SER A 139 -7.70 -3.92 9.57
C SER A 139 -6.92 -5.12 10.13
N GLN A 140 -5.88 -4.85 10.92
CA GLN A 140 -5.00 -5.86 11.52
C GLN A 140 -5.62 -6.65 12.67
N GLU A 141 -5.26 -7.95 12.73
CA GLU A 141 -4.88 -8.63 13.96
C GLU A 141 -3.50 -9.27 13.69
N VAL A 142 -2.45 -8.75 14.34
CA VAL A 142 -1.08 -9.29 14.21
C VAL A 142 -0.96 -10.44 15.20
N THR A 143 -1.14 -11.68 14.73
CA THR A 143 -0.80 -12.86 15.54
C THR A 143 0.66 -13.21 15.30
N LYS A 144 1.49 -12.93 16.30
CA LYS A 144 2.89 -13.34 16.38
C LYS A 144 2.92 -14.87 16.58
N ILE A 145 3.10 -15.65 15.52
CA ILE A 145 3.34 -17.09 15.67
C ILE A 145 4.83 -17.25 16.01
N LYS A 146 5.09 -17.71 17.23
CA LYS A 146 6.42 -18.12 17.71
C LYS A 146 6.82 -19.45 17.10
#